data_AF-A0A7C5XLB5-F1
#
_entry.id   AF-A0A7C5XLB5-F1
#
_cell.length_a   1.000
_cell.length_b   1.000
_cell.length_c   1.000
_cell.angle_alpha   90.00
_cell.angle_beta   90.00
_cell.angle_gamma   90.00
#
_symmetry.space_group_name_H-M   'P 1'
#
loop_
_entity.id
_entity.type
_entity.pdbx_description
1 polymer ?
#
loop_
_entity_poly.entity_id
_entity_poly.type
_entity_poly.pdbx_seq_one_letter_code
_entity_poly.pdbx_strand_id
1 'polypeptide(L)'
;MSSITSYNELVENLLKLHKCYRVQMLLPNDVISRVDLLTKPHSCLALAVTIWAVDMMKRNVLGYSDMIYIHRRLAQFILQANKSDIEFLKRMLSLMPSKLGEDINVIARRCMIDHRKLMDIIRILNFIKEVITLIESDQYINEPIRRIRTLCLYDVNLLPPMHANSKIYIQFVINALSNTPEIRKEPLLAQSLELIETKLTQGDVNESDLAAIALVSLAIARHLQPTIICVEPCIELETFVKKIYTDLMDVGADPSKSNIYQIYQELSTKSVFRKLH
;
A
#
# COMPACT_ATOMS: atom_id res chain seq x y z
N MET A 1 5.75 6.58 25.31
CA MET A 1 5.69 7.48 24.14
C MET A 1 6.05 6.71 22.88
N SER A 2 5.24 6.89 21.83
CA SER A 2 4.93 5.90 20.78
C SER A 2 5.75 6.05 19.49
N SER A 3 6.02 4.91 18.85
CA SER A 3 6.45 4.83 17.45
C SER A 3 5.36 5.31 16.50
N ILE A 4 5.69 5.46 15.21
CA ILE A 4 4.65 5.64 14.18
C ILE A 4 3.80 4.37 14.11
N THR A 5 2.48 4.54 14.18
CA THR A 5 1.50 3.45 14.25
C THR A 5 0.44 3.50 13.15
N SER A 6 0.41 4.58 12.35
CA SER A 6 -0.53 4.71 11.22
C SER A 6 0.09 5.48 10.06
N TYR A 7 -0.52 5.34 8.88
CA TYR A 7 -0.16 6.12 7.69
C TYR A 7 -0.32 7.62 7.91
N ASN A 8 -1.45 8.03 8.49
CA ASN A 8 -1.76 9.44 8.75
C ASN A 8 -0.74 10.08 9.71
N GLU A 9 -0.31 9.33 10.73
CA GLU A 9 0.73 9.80 11.64
C GLU A 9 2.07 10.03 10.91
N LEU A 10 2.45 9.16 9.97
CA LEU A 10 3.63 9.42 9.12
C LEU A 10 3.45 10.71 8.32
N VAL A 11 2.31 10.87 7.63
CA VAL A 11 2.00 12.04 6.80
C VAL A 11 2.13 13.34 7.61
N GLU A 12 1.52 13.39 8.79
CA GLU A 12 1.57 14.57 9.66
C GLU A 12 3.00 14.91 10.10
N ASN A 13 3.79 13.91 10.51
CA ASN A 13 5.16 14.16 10.94
C ASN A 13 6.07 14.54 9.77
N LEU A 14 5.87 13.97 8.57
CA LEU A 14 6.60 14.38 7.36
C LEU A 14 6.29 15.84 6.98
N LEU A 15 5.02 16.23 6.98
CA LEU A 15 4.62 17.61 6.70
C LEU A 15 5.14 18.59 7.75
N LYS A 16 5.15 18.18 9.02
CA LYS A 16 5.72 18.96 10.12
C LYS A 16 7.23 19.15 9.95
N LEU A 17 7.96 18.08 9.60
CA LEU A 17 9.39 18.13 9.32
C LEU A 17 9.70 19.03 8.12
N HIS A 18 8.94 18.87 7.04
CA HIS A 18 9.04 19.71 5.84
C HIS A 18 8.85 21.19 6.17
N LYS A 19 7.77 21.55 6.85
CA LYS A 19 7.50 22.93 7.28
C LYS A 19 8.63 23.48 8.17
N CYS A 20 9.11 22.67 9.11
CA CYS A 20 10.21 23.03 9.99
C CYS A 20 11.50 23.36 9.23
N TYR A 21 11.86 22.55 8.23
CA TYR A 21 13.04 22.79 7.38
C TYR A 21 12.87 24.00 6.46
N ARG A 22 11.65 24.24 5.96
CA ARG A 22 11.33 25.46 5.18
C ARG A 22 11.56 26.73 6.01
N VAL A 23 11.04 26.76 7.24
CA VAL A 23 11.21 27.91 8.15
C VAL A 23 12.68 28.15 8.49
N GLN A 24 13.48 27.09 8.60
CA GLN A 24 14.92 27.18 8.85
C GLN A 24 15.75 27.46 7.59
N MET A 25 15.11 27.69 6.42
CA MET A 25 15.78 27.88 5.13
C MET A 25 16.68 26.71 4.70
N LEU A 26 16.45 25.52 5.25
CA LEU A 26 17.16 24.28 4.90
C LEU A 26 16.59 23.63 3.63
N LEU A 27 15.38 24.04 3.21
CA LEU A 27 14.76 23.64 1.97
C LEU A 27 14.37 24.86 1.12
N PRO A 28 14.87 24.96 -0.13
CA PRO A 28 14.63 26.13 -0.96
C PRO A 28 13.17 26.23 -1.43
N ASN A 29 12.49 25.09 -1.60
CA ASN A 29 11.13 24.98 -2.14
C ASN A 29 10.32 23.90 -1.42
N ASP A 30 9.02 23.85 -1.70
CA ASP A 30 8.16 22.78 -1.22
C ASP A 30 8.46 21.48 -1.96
N VAL A 31 8.85 20.45 -1.20
CA VAL A 31 9.29 19.15 -1.75
C VAL A 31 8.24 18.06 -1.62
N ILE A 32 7.32 18.20 -0.66
CA ILE A 32 6.19 17.31 -0.44
C ILE A 32 4.92 18.12 -0.17
N SER A 33 3.77 17.56 -0.53
CA SER A 33 2.47 18.10 -0.18
C SER A 33 1.55 16.99 0.33
N ARG A 34 0.50 17.38 1.06
CA ARG A 34 -0.53 16.42 1.50
C ARG A 34 -1.23 15.77 0.31
N VAL A 35 -1.42 16.50 -0.79
CA VAL A 35 -2.06 15.98 -2.00
C VAL A 35 -1.19 14.88 -2.60
N ASP A 36 0.12 15.09 -2.73
CA ASP A 36 1.02 14.05 -3.26
C ASP A 36 0.99 12.77 -2.38
N LEU A 37 0.96 12.94 -1.06
CA LEU A 37 0.85 11.85 -0.08
C LEU A 37 -0.52 11.12 -0.10
N LEU A 38 -1.45 11.54 -0.94
CA LEU A 38 -2.78 10.92 -1.08
C LEU A 38 -3.13 10.55 -2.52
N THR A 39 -2.42 11.07 -3.51
CA THR A 39 -2.78 10.94 -4.95
C THR A 39 -1.70 10.24 -5.77
N LYS A 40 -0.61 9.80 -5.14
CA LYS A 40 0.48 9.04 -5.78
C LYS A 40 0.37 7.56 -5.38
N PRO A 41 -0.48 6.75 -6.04
CA PRO A 41 -0.91 5.46 -5.51
C PRO A 41 0.24 4.49 -5.27
N HIS A 42 1.21 4.41 -6.18
CA HIS A 42 2.36 3.51 -6.01
C HIS A 42 3.26 3.99 -4.87
N SER A 43 3.52 5.29 -4.82
CA SER A 43 4.33 5.90 -3.75
C SER A 43 3.69 5.71 -2.37
N CYS A 44 2.37 5.86 -2.28
CA CYS A 44 1.62 5.73 -1.02
C CYS A 44 1.61 4.29 -0.52
N LEU A 45 1.40 3.30 -1.41
CA LEU A 45 1.49 1.88 -1.04
C LEU A 45 2.91 1.46 -0.69
N ALA A 46 3.91 2.00 -1.40
CA ALA A 46 5.31 1.76 -1.06
C ALA A 46 5.63 2.27 0.35
N LEU A 47 5.20 3.49 0.69
CA LEU A 47 5.33 4.05 2.03
C LEU A 47 4.64 3.19 3.09
N ALA A 48 3.41 2.72 2.83
CA ALA A 48 2.67 1.84 3.74
C ALA A 48 3.45 0.55 4.06
N VAL A 49 3.95 -0.12 3.03
CA VAL A 49 4.76 -1.34 3.17
C VAL A 49 6.09 -1.04 3.87
N THR A 50 6.71 0.12 3.61
CA THR A 50 7.93 0.53 4.31
C THR A 50 7.69 0.78 5.80
N ILE A 51 6.58 1.45 6.19
CA ILE A 51 6.23 1.65 7.61
C ILE A 51 6.11 0.28 8.29
N TRP A 52 5.37 -0.64 7.68
CA TRP A 52 5.20 -2.00 8.18
C TRP A 52 6.52 -2.76 8.31
N ALA A 53 7.36 -2.72 7.28
CA ALA A 53 8.63 -3.43 7.28
C ALA A 53 9.57 -2.89 8.37
N VAL A 54 9.62 -1.56 8.55
CA VAL A 54 10.39 -0.92 9.64
C VAL A 54 9.85 -1.34 11.01
N ASP A 55 8.52 -1.41 11.18
CA ASP A 55 7.92 -1.84 12.45
C ASP A 55 8.21 -3.31 12.76
N MET A 56 8.02 -4.20 11.78
CA MET A 56 8.29 -5.63 11.94
C MET A 56 9.79 -5.93 12.15
N MET A 57 10.67 -5.11 11.57
CA MET A 57 12.12 -5.20 11.83
C MET A 57 12.45 -4.79 13.28
N LYS A 58 11.87 -3.70 13.80
CA LYS A 58 12.05 -3.29 15.21
C LYS A 58 11.60 -4.37 16.19
N ARG A 59 10.56 -5.14 15.82
CA ARG A 59 10.03 -6.28 16.61
C ARG A 59 10.81 -7.58 16.39
N ASN A 60 11.89 -7.57 15.61
CA ASN A 60 12.68 -8.75 15.24
C ASN A 60 11.87 -9.86 14.52
N VAL A 61 10.79 -9.50 13.82
CA VAL A 61 9.95 -10.43 13.04
C VAL A 61 10.50 -10.61 11.61
N LEU A 62 11.05 -9.54 11.03
CA LEU A 62 11.71 -9.56 9.72
C LEU A 62 13.23 -9.62 9.89
N GLY A 63 13.86 -10.58 9.21
CA GLY A 63 15.32 -10.66 9.12
C GLY A 63 15.85 -9.91 7.89
N TYR A 64 17.18 -9.83 7.79
CA TYR A 64 17.86 -9.14 6.69
C TYR A 64 17.45 -9.64 5.30
N SER A 65 17.30 -10.96 5.15
CA SER A 65 16.89 -11.56 3.86
C SER A 65 15.45 -11.20 3.45
N ASP A 66 14.54 -11.00 4.41
CA ASP A 66 13.19 -10.51 4.12
C ASP A 66 13.20 -9.04 3.73
N MET A 67 14.05 -8.25 4.37
CA MET A 67 14.22 -6.85 4.01
C MET A 67 14.69 -6.73 2.56
N ILE A 68 15.72 -7.47 2.14
CA ILE A 68 16.17 -7.49 0.74
C ILE A 68 15.02 -7.86 -0.21
N TYR A 69 14.23 -8.88 0.14
CA TYR A 69 13.07 -9.30 -0.63
C TYR A 69 12.08 -8.14 -0.81
N ILE A 70 11.70 -7.47 0.28
CA ILE A 70 10.76 -6.35 0.26
C ILE A 70 11.33 -5.16 -0.53
N HIS A 71 12.62 -4.84 -0.39
CA HIS A 71 13.26 -3.77 -1.18
C HIS A 71 13.16 -4.04 -2.69
N ARG A 72 13.50 -5.27 -3.12
CA ARG A 72 13.42 -5.63 -4.54
C ARG A 72 11.99 -5.59 -5.06
N ARG A 73 11.02 -6.09 -4.28
CA ARG A 73 9.61 -6.09 -4.67
C ARG A 73 9.05 -4.68 -4.77
N LEU A 74 9.37 -3.81 -3.80
CA LEU A 74 9.04 -2.38 -3.87
C LEU A 74 9.68 -1.69 -5.07
N ALA A 75 10.94 -2.01 -5.39
CA ALA A 75 11.61 -1.43 -6.54
C ALA A 75 10.96 -1.83 -7.86
N GLN A 76 10.61 -3.11 -8.04
CA GLN A 76 9.86 -3.57 -9.22
C GLN A 76 8.47 -2.92 -9.32
N PHE A 77 7.76 -2.82 -8.20
CA PHE A 77 6.45 -2.18 -8.15
C PHE A 77 6.52 -0.69 -8.51
N ILE A 78 7.52 0.04 -8.01
CA ILE A 78 7.73 1.46 -8.32
C ILE A 78 8.21 1.67 -9.76
N LEU A 79 8.97 0.73 -10.35
CA LEU A 79 9.36 0.79 -11.76
C LEU A 79 8.16 0.77 -12.72
N GLN A 80 7.07 0.11 -12.33
CA GLN A 80 5.82 0.09 -13.09
C GLN A 80 4.99 1.37 -12.93
N ALA A 81 5.38 2.25 -11.98
CA ALA A 81 4.66 3.46 -11.67
C ALA A 81 4.93 4.59 -12.68
N ASN A 82 4.08 5.61 -12.63
CA ASN A 82 4.28 6.84 -13.38
C ASN A 82 5.56 7.56 -12.91
N LYS A 83 6.25 8.26 -13.82
CA LYS A 83 7.44 9.08 -13.49
C LYS A 83 7.21 10.04 -12.31
N SER A 84 5.98 10.56 -12.16
CA SER A 84 5.63 11.47 -11.07
C SER A 84 5.67 10.83 -9.68
N ASP A 85 5.39 9.52 -9.57
CA ASP A 85 5.48 8.77 -8.31
C ASP A 85 6.95 8.63 -7.90
N ILE A 86 7.79 8.21 -8.86
CA ILE A 86 9.24 8.07 -8.65
C ILE A 86 9.85 9.41 -8.23
N GLU A 87 9.52 10.49 -8.95
CA GLU A 87 10.03 11.83 -8.63
C GLU A 87 9.54 12.34 -7.28
N PHE A 88 8.30 12.02 -6.89
CA PHE A 88 7.80 12.33 -5.55
C PHE A 88 8.62 11.62 -4.46
N LEU A 89 8.89 10.32 -4.60
CA LEU A 89 9.74 9.59 -3.66
C LEU A 89 11.16 10.15 -3.59
N LYS A 90 11.76 10.51 -4.74
CA LYS A 90 13.07 11.16 -4.80
C LYS A 90 13.10 12.50 -4.06
N ARG A 91 12.10 13.36 -4.30
CA ARG A 91 11.99 14.66 -3.61
C ARG A 91 11.85 14.49 -2.10
N MET A 92 11.09 13.50 -1.64
CA MET A 92 10.92 13.21 -0.22
C MET A 92 12.25 12.85 0.48
N LEU A 93 13.24 12.29 -0.23
CA LEU A 93 14.59 12.03 0.32
C LEU A 93 15.39 13.29 0.65
N SER A 94 14.92 14.50 0.28
CA SER A 94 15.48 15.76 0.76
C SER A 94 15.18 16.02 2.24
N LEU A 95 14.19 15.34 2.82
CA LEU A 95 13.83 15.45 4.24
C LEU A 95 14.78 14.67 5.16
N MET A 96 15.75 13.95 4.59
CA MET A 96 16.68 13.14 5.36
C MET A 96 17.62 14.03 6.20
N PRO A 97 17.60 13.93 7.55
CA PRO A 97 18.45 14.71 8.45
C PRO A 97 19.94 14.70 8.13
N SER A 98 20.48 13.57 7.67
CA SER A 98 21.91 13.43 7.35
C SER A 98 22.39 14.36 6.25
N LYS A 99 21.49 14.84 5.37
CA LYS A 99 21.83 15.85 4.36
C LYS A 99 22.06 17.24 4.94
N LEU A 100 21.62 17.47 6.17
CA LEU A 100 21.65 18.79 6.83
C LEU A 100 22.81 18.92 7.82
N GLY A 101 23.51 17.82 8.13
CA GLY A 101 24.66 17.82 9.06
C GLY A 101 24.30 18.09 10.53
N GLU A 102 23.01 18.06 10.89
CA GLU A 102 22.54 18.33 12.25
C GLU A 102 22.26 17.05 13.06
N ASP A 103 22.48 17.12 14.38
CA ASP A 103 22.10 16.07 15.33
C ASP A 103 20.57 15.86 15.34
N ILE A 104 20.15 14.60 15.26
CA ILE A 104 18.75 14.16 15.30
C ILE A 104 18.03 14.71 16.55
N ASN A 105 18.70 14.81 17.69
CA ASN A 105 18.15 15.39 18.92
C ASN A 105 17.89 16.90 18.81
N VAL A 106 18.69 17.59 18.02
CA VAL A 106 18.49 19.01 17.74
C VAL A 106 17.28 19.18 16.83
N ILE A 107 17.20 18.39 15.75
CA ILE A 107 16.07 18.41 14.83
C ILE A 107 14.76 18.06 15.53
N ALA A 108 14.74 16.99 16.35
CA ALA A 108 13.57 16.56 17.11
C ALA A 108 13.00 17.71 17.97
N ARG A 109 13.87 18.41 18.70
CA ARG A 109 13.49 19.56 19.53
C ARG A 109 13.02 20.75 18.71
N ARG A 110 13.78 21.15 17.68
CA ARG A 110 13.44 22.32 16.85
C ARG A 110 12.14 22.12 16.09
N CYS A 111 11.94 20.94 15.53
CA CYS A 111 10.74 20.60 14.77
C CYS A 111 9.59 20.14 15.66
N MET A 112 9.78 20.04 16.98
CA MET A 112 8.79 19.55 17.94
C MET A 112 8.26 18.15 17.59
N ILE A 113 9.10 17.28 17.02
CA ILE A 113 8.76 15.91 16.66
C ILE A 113 9.36 14.97 17.71
N ASP A 114 8.58 13.99 18.17
CA ASP A 114 9.07 12.97 19.09
C ASP A 114 10.30 12.26 18.50
N HIS A 115 11.35 12.11 19.31
CA HIS A 115 12.62 11.54 18.84
C HIS A 115 12.46 10.14 18.25
N ARG A 116 11.60 9.27 18.83
CA ARG A 116 11.39 7.91 18.30
C ARG A 116 10.65 7.95 16.95
N LYS A 117 9.69 8.86 16.79
CA LYS A 117 9.00 9.06 15.50
C LYS A 117 9.96 9.61 14.44
N LEU A 118 10.83 10.55 14.80
CA LEU A 118 11.85 11.05 13.89
C LEU A 118 12.82 9.93 13.46
N MET A 119 13.24 9.08 14.40
CA MET A 119 14.05 7.90 14.07
C MET A 119 13.33 6.93 13.14
N ASP A 120 12.02 6.70 13.32
CA ASP A 120 11.21 5.90 12.40
C ASP A 120 11.15 6.54 11.01
N ILE A 121 10.94 7.86 10.91
CA ILE A 121 10.97 8.60 9.62
C ILE A 121 12.32 8.42 8.93
N ILE A 122 13.43 8.55 9.67
CA ILE A 122 14.78 8.36 9.11
C ILE A 122 14.94 6.94 8.54
N ARG A 123 14.49 5.91 9.27
CA ARG A 123 14.51 4.52 8.79
C ARG A 123 13.66 4.33 7.54
N ILE A 124 12.46 4.92 7.51
CA ILE A 124 11.57 4.89 6.35
C ILE A 124 12.23 5.56 5.14
N LEU A 125 12.78 6.77 5.30
CA LEU A 125 13.47 7.49 4.21
C LEU A 125 14.72 6.75 3.73
N ASN A 126 15.48 6.13 4.62
CA ASN A 126 16.61 5.28 4.23
C ASN A 126 16.16 4.06 3.45
N PHE A 127 15.07 3.39 3.87
CA PHE A 127 14.50 2.27 3.11
C PHE A 127 14.11 2.72 1.69
N ILE A 128 13.37 3.83 1.57
CA ILE A 128 13.00 4.38 0.26
C ILE A 128 14.24 4.74 -0.57
N LYS A 129 15.28 5.29 0.05
CA LYS A 129 16.56 5.57 -0.61
C LYS A 129 17.16 4.30 -1.22
N GLU A 130 17.24 3.21 -0.47
CA GLU A 130 17.74 1.93 -0.99
C GLU A 130 16.89 1.42 -2.17
N VAL A 131 15.57 1.53 -2.08
CA VAL A 131 14.66 1.18 -3.18
C VAL A 131 14.94 2.02 -4.43
N ILE A 132 15.08 3.34 -4.30
CA ILE A 132 15.41 4.23 -5.42
C ILE A 132 16.81 3.92 -5.98
N THR A 133 17.79 3.65 -5.14
CA THR A 133 19.14 3.27 -5.60
C THR A 133 19.12 1.97 -6.39
N LEU A 134 18.32 0.98 -5.99
CA LEU A 134 18.13 -0.24 -6.79
C LEU A 134 17.57 0.07 -8.17
N ILE A 135 16.58 0.96 -8.25
CA ILE A 135 15.98 1.42 -9.53
C ILE A 135 17.01 2.12 -10.42
N GLU A 136 17.86 2.98 -9.85
CA GLU A 136 18.83 3.78 -10.61
C GLU A 136 20.09 2.99 -10.99
N SER A 137 20.40 1.91 -10.27
CA SER A 137 21.65 1.16 -10.45
C SER A 137 21.77 0.38 -11.77
N ASP A 138 20.73 0.39 -12.62
CA ASP A 138 20.62 -0.39 -13.88
C ASP A 138 20.89 -1.90 -13.72
N GLN A 139 21.02 -2.38 -12.48
CA GLN A 139 21.08 -3.79 -12.16
C GLN A 139 19.68 -4.35 -12.39
N TYR A 140 19.61 -5.43 -13.19
CA TYR A 140 18.37 -6.17 -13.38
C TYR A 140 17.78 -6.49 -12.00
N ILE A 141 16.66 -5.84 -11.68
CA ILE A 141 15.91 -6.16 -10.47
C ILE A 141 15.22 -7.48 -10.77
N ASN A 142 15.94 -8.58 -10.54
CA ASN A 142 15.40 -9.92 -10.70
C ASN A 142 14.16 -10.08 -9.81
N GLU A 143 13.16 -10.81 -10.31
CA GLU A 143 12.00 -11.20 -9.51
C GLU A 143 12.49 -11.77 -8.18
N PRO A 144 11.96 -11.29 -7.05
CA PRO A 144 12.51 -11.65 -5.77
C PRO A 144 12.26 -13.15 -5.53
N ILE A 145 13.31 -13.86 -5.09
CA ILE A 145 13.26 -15.32 -4.85
C ILE A 145 12.05 -15.62 -3.97
N ARG A 146 11.16 -16.52 -4.44
CA ARG A 146 9.97 -16.94 -3.69
C ARG A 146 10.38 -17.34 -2.27
N ARG A 147 9.76 -16.71 -1.28
CA ARG A 147 9.98 -17.00 0.14
C ARG A 147 9.07 -18.14 0.56
N ILE A 148 9.55 -18.95 1.51
CA ILE A 148 8.75 -20.01 2.15
C ILE A 148 7.61 -19.38 2.97
N ARG A 149 7.85 -18.20 3.56
CA ARG A 149 6.84 -17.43 4.29
C ARG A 149 6.27 -16.31 3.43
N THR A 150 4.95 -16.15 3.50
CA THR A 150 4.22 -15.06 2.86
C THR A 150 4.46 -13.76 3.64
N LEU A 151 5.05 -12.76 2.99
CA LEU A 151 5.48 -11.49 3.61
C LEU A 151 4.56 -10.35 3.23
N CYS A 152 3.48 -10.13 4.00
CA CYS A 152 2.44 -9.20 3.60
C CYS A 152 1.99 -8.32 4.75
N LEU A 153 1.81 -7.03 4.46
CA LEU A 153 1.19 -6.05 5.34
C LEU A 153 -0.27 -6.44 5.57
N TYR A 154 -0.62 -6.67 6.83
CA TYR A 154 -1.96 -7.07 7.30
C TYR A 154 -2.61 -6.03 8.23
N ASP A 155 -2.01 -4.84 8.38
CA ASP A 155 -2.52 -3.78 9.25
C ASP A 155 -3.20 -2.68 8.43
N VAL A 156 -4.52 -2.57 8.58
CA VAL A 156 -5.36 -1.58 7.90
C VAL A 156 -4.95 -0.13 8.25
N ASN A 157 -4.42 0.13 9.44
CA ASN A 157 -4.06 1.48 9.88
C ASN A 157 -2.82 2.03 9.17
N LEU A 158 -2.00 1.15 8.59
CA LEU A 158 -0.79 1.52 7.84
C LEU A 158 -1.09 1.84 6.38
N LEU A 159 -2.30 1.56 5.92
CA LEU A 159 -2.72 1.82 4.55
C LEU A 159 -3.17 3.28 4.36
N PRO A 160 -2.86 3.90 3.20
CA PRO A 160 -3.33 5.26 2.88
C PRO A 160 -4.86 5.29 2.71
N PRO A 161 -5.47 6.48 2.74
CA PRO A 161 -6.84 6.67 2.25
C PRO A 161 -6.97 6.21 0.80
N MET A 162 -7.98 5.39 0.51
CA MET A 162 -8.11 4.68 -0.76
C MET A 162 -9.07 5.35 -1.76
N HIS A 163 -10.00 6.19 -1.29
CA HIS A 163 -11.09 6.74 -2.10
C HIS A 163 -10.59 7.40 -3.41
N ALA A 164 -9.59 8.27 -3.33
CA ALA A 164 -9.09 9.06 -4.47
C ALA A 164 -8.43 8.22 -5.57
N ASN A 165 -7.95 7.01 -5.26
CA ASN A 165 -7.29 6.12 -6.22
C ASN A 165 -7.94 4.72 -6.25
N SER A 166 -9.18 4.61 -5.80
CA SER A 166 -9.90 3.34 -5.60
C SER A 166 -9.89 2.46 -6.86
N LYS A 167 -10.08 3.04 -8.05
CA LYS A 167 -10.00 2.32 -9.33
C LYS A 167 -8.64 1.66 -9.56
N ILE A 168 -7.55 2.37 -9.27
CA ILE A 168 -6.17 1.85 -9.43
C ILE A 168 -5.93 0.72 -8.43
N TYR A 169 -6.37 0.91 -7.18
CA TYR A 169 -6.21 -0.09 -6.13
C TYR A 169 -7.02 -1.36 -6.39
N ILE A 170 -8.24 -1.24 -6.91
CA ILE A 170 -9.04 -2.38 -7.36
C ILE A 170 -8.34 -3.11 -8.51
N GLN A 171 -7.67 -2.42 -9.43
CA GLN A 171 -6.91 -3.10 -10.48
C GLN A 171 -5.79 -3.97 -9.90
N PHE A 172 -5.08 -3.53 -8.86
CA PHE A 172 -4.08 -4.36 -8.18
C PHE A 172 -4.71 -5.59 -7.51
N VAL A 173 -5.88 -5.42 -6.87
CA VAL A 173 -6.65 -6.52 -6.26
C VAL A 173 -7.01 -7.57 -7.31
N ILE A 174 -7.59 -7.15 -8.43
CA ILE A 174 -8.00 -8.07 -9.50
C ILE A 174 -6.79 -8.77 -10.12
N ASN A 175 -5.71 -8.04 -10.40
CA ASN A 175 -4.47 -8.64 -10.90
C ASN A 175 -3.92 -9.72 -9.94
N ALA A 176 -3.99 -9.50 -8.62
CA ALA A 176 -3.54 -10.49 -7.64
C ALA A 176 -4.43 -11.75 -7.65
N LEU A 177 -5.75 -11.55 -7.73
CA LEU A 177 -6.71 -12.66 -7.85
C LEU A 177 -6.47 -13.46 -9.15
N SER A 178 -6.37 -12.80 -10.31
CA SER A 178 -6.23 -13.48 -11.61
C SER A 178 -4.95 -14.32 -11.74
N ASN A 179 -3.93 -13.95 -10.96
CA ASN A 179 -2.66 -14.66 -10.86
C ASN A 179 -2.63 -15.73 -9.75
N THR A 180 -3.72 -15.90 -8.99
CA THR A 180 -3.84 -16.94 -7.95
C THR A 180 -4.33 -18.25 -8.57
N PRO A 181 -3.51 -19.33 -8.58
CA PRO A 181 -3.86 -20.59 -9.25
C PRO A 181 -5.13 -21.27 -8.71
N GLU A 182 -5.40 -21.14 -7.41
CA GLU A 182 -6.54 -21.73 -6.73
C GLU A 182 -7.87 -21.23 -7.31
N ILE A 183 -7.91 -19.97 -7.73
CA ILE A 183 -9.12 -19.36 -8.33
C ILE A 183 -9.47 -20.04 -9.65
N ARG A 184 -8.46 -20.35 -10.47
CA ARG A 184 -8.68 -21.01 -11.78
C ARG A 184 -9.18 -22.44 -11.65
N LYS A 185 -8.98 -23.07 -10.49
CA LYS A 185 -9.48 -24.43 -10.22
C LYS A 185 -10.97 -24.45 -9.89
N GLU A 186 -11.56 -23.30 -9.55
CA GLU A 186 -12.97 -23.17 -9.20
C GLU A 186 -13.74 -22.41 -10.28
N PRO A 187 -14.58 -23.09 -11.09
CA PRO A 187 -15.24 -22.47 -12.25
C PRO A 187 -16.06 -21.22 -11.91
N LEU A 188 -16.74 -21.23 -10.75
CA LEU A 188 -17.53 -20.09 -10.30
C LEU A 188 -16.67 -18.86 -10.01
N LEU A 189 -15.52 -19.04 -9.36
CA LEU A 189 -14.62 -17.93 -9.04
C LEU A 189 -13.97 -17.39 -10.29
N ALA A 190 -13.52 -18.29 -11.18
CA ALA A 190 -12.95 -17.91 -12.47
C ALA A 190 -13.94 -17.09 -13.31
N GLN A 191 -15.19 -17.54 -13.43
CA GLN A 191 -16.23 -16.81 -14.16
C GLN A 191 -16.57 -15.46 -13.51
N SER A 192 -16.65 -15.42 -12.17
CA SER A 192 -16.90 -14.17 -11.43
C SER A 192 -15.81 -13.13 -11.71
N LEU A 193 -14.55 -13.58 -11.75
CA LEU A 193 -13.40 -12.73 -12.01
C LEU A 193 -13.37 -12.22 -13.46
N GLU A 194 -13.66 -13.08 -14.43
CA GLU A 194 -13.74 -12.71 -15.85
C GLU A 194 -14.80 -11.62 -16.11
N LEU A 195 -15.96 -11.73 -15.46
CA LEU A 195 -17.02 -10.71 -15.53
C LEU A 195 -16.55 -9.36 -14.96
N ILE A 196 -15.83 -9.38 -13.84
CA ILE A 196 -15.26 -8.18 -13.23
C ILE A 196 -14.20 -7.55 -14.13
N GLU A 197 -13.26 -8.35 -14.67
CA GLU A 197 -12.22 -7.89 -15.59
C GLU A 197 -12.82 -7.25 -16.85
N THR A 198 -13.86 -7.87 -17.41
CA THR A 198 -14.59 -7.33 -18.57
C THR A 198 -15.20 -5.97 -18.25
N LYS A 199 -15.81 -5.80 -17.06
CA LYS A 199 -16.37 -4.51 -16.67
C LYS A 199 -15.30 -3.45 -16.40
N LEU A 200 -14.18 -3.81 -15.79
CA LEU A 200 -13.05 -2.89 -15.57
C LEU A 200 -12.44 -2.39 -16.88
N THR A 201 -12.29 -3.27 -17.87
CA THR A 201 -11.73 -2.93 -19.20
C THR A 201 -12.65 -2.04 -20.04
N GLN A 202 -13.97 -2.17 -19.90
CA GLN A 202 -14.95 -1.31 -20.57
C GLN A 202 -14.96 0.14 -20.04
N GLY A 203 -14.34 0.41 -18.88
CA GLY A 203 -14.02 1.76 -18.40
C GLY A 203 -15.12 2.48 -17.60
N ASP A 204 -16.39 2.09 -17.77
CA ASP A 204 -17.56 2.65 -17.07
C ASP A 204 -17.75 2.01 -15.69
N VAL A 205 -16.93 2.43 -14.73
CA VAL A 205 -16.94 1.91 -13.36
C VAL A 205 -17.06 3.07 -12.39
N ASN A 206 -18.19 3.13 -11.67
CA ASN A 206 -18.43 4.15 -10.65
C ASN A 206 -18.01 3.65 -9.24
N GLU A 207 -18.10 4.51 -8.23
CA GLU A 207 -17.70 4.17 -6.86
C GLU A 207 -18.50 3.00 -6.26
N SER A 208 -19.78 2.88 -6.63
CA SER A 208 -20.64 1.76 -6.20
C SER A 208 -20.24 0.44 -6.85
N ASP A 209 -19.82 0.47 -8.12
CA ASP A 209 -19.22 -0.69 -8.79
C ASP A 209 -17.91 -1.11 -8.13
N LEU A 210 -17.03 -0.15 -7.81
CA LEU A 210 -15.76 -0.43 -7.11
C LEU A 210 -16.00 -1.04 -5.72
N ALA A 211 -17.00 -0.53 -4.99
CA ALA A 211 -17.39 -1.07 -3.69
C ALA A 211 -17.95 -2.51 -3.82
N ALA A 212 -18.74 -2.78 -4.86
CA ALA A 212 -19.24 -4.12 -5.13
C ALA A 212 -18.12 -5.10 -5.53
N ILE A 213 -17.15 -4.66 -6.35
CA ILE A 213 -15.96 -5.45 -6.69
C ILE A 213 -15.13 -5.75 -5.44
N ALA A 214 -14.97 -4.77 -4.54
CA ALA A 214 -14.30 -4.98 -3.27
C ALA A 214 -15.00 -6.07 -2.44
N LEU A 215 -16.33 -6.03 -2.33
CA LEU A 215 -17.09 -7.07 -1.62
C LEU A 215 -16.92 -8.46 -2.23
N VAL A 216 -16.97 -8.58 -3.57
CA VAL A 216 -16.74 -9.85 -4.26
C VAL A 216 -15.32 -10.36 -3.98
N SER A 217 -14.32 -9.48 -4.10
CA SER A 217 -12.91 -9.81 -3.84
C SER A 217 -12.69 -10.28 -2.40
N LEU A 218 -13.38 -9.66 -1.43
CA LEU A 218 -13.34 -10.07 -0.03
C LEU A 218 -13.98 -11.45 0.19
N ALA A 219 -15.13 -11.71 -0.45
CA ALA A 219 -15.77 -13.02 -0.38
C ALA A 219 -14.87 -14.12 -0.94
N ILE A 220 -14.23 -13.88 -2.09
CA ILE A 220 -13.25 -14.80 -2.69
C ILE A 220 -12.07 -15.02 -1.75
N ALA A 221 -11.47 -13.97 -1.20
CA ALA A 221 -10.34 -14.06 -0.28
C ALA A 221 -10.64 -14.96 0.94
N ARG A 222 -11.83 -14.80 1.52
CA ARG A 222 -12.26 -15.61 2.67
C ARG A 222 -12.47 -17.07 2.33
N HIS A 223 -13.06 -17.35 1.17
CA HIS A 223 -13.31 -18.72 0.73
C HIS A 223 -12.03 -19.51 0.44
N LEU A 224 -10.99 -18.83 -0.04
CA LEU A 224 -9.70 -19.47 -0.33
C LEU A 224 -8.86 -19.74 0.92
N GLN A 225 -9.35 -19.42 2.13
CA GLN A 225 -8.65 -19.74 3.37
C GLN A 225 -8.34 -21.26 3.45
N PRO A 226 -7.11 -21.65 3.87
CA PRO A 226 -6.10 -20.82 4.54
C PRO A 226 -5.07 -20.12 3.60
N THR A 227 -5.33 -20.02 2.30
CA THR A 227 -4.38 -19.40 1.34
C THR A 227 -4.30 -17.89 1.55
N ILE A 228 -3.11 -17.38 1.91
CA ILE A 228 -2.85 -15.94 2.00
C ILE A 228 -2.45 -15.42 0.62
N ILE A 229 -3.26 -14.51 0.08
CA ILE A 229 -2.99 -13.83 -1.20
C ILE A 229 -2.41 -12.45 -0.90
N CYS A 230 -1.36 -12.10 -1.64
CA CYS A 230 -0.70 -10.81 -1.49
C CYS A 230 -0.73 -10.00 -2.77
N VAL A 231 -1.35 -8.84 -2.64
CA VAL A 231 -1.39 -7.78 -3.65
C VAL A 231 -0.03 -7.10 -3.67
N GLU A 232 0.45 -6.77 -4.87
CA GLU A 232 1.67 -5.98 -5.02
C GLU A 232 1.55 -4.63 -4.29
N PRO A 233 2.60 -4.14 -3.60
CA PRO A 233 3.94 -4.74 -3.54
C PRO A 233 4.13 -5.80 -2.45
N CYS A 234 3.34 -5.84 -1.38
CA CYS A 234 3.44 -6.82 -0.28
C CYS A 234 2.26 -6.57 0.68
N ILE A 235 1.02 -6.55 0.19
CA ILE A 235 -0.16 -6.20 1.01
C ILE A 235 -1.13 -7.37 0.98
N GLU A 236 -1.57 -7.82 2.15
CA GLU A 236 -2.56 -8.88 2.24
C GLU A 236 -3.87 -8.44 1.58
N LEU A 237 -4.40 -9.29 0.71
CA LEU A 237 -5.60 -9.03 -0.08
C LEU A 237 -6.80 -8.65 0.79
N GLU A 238 -7.11 -9.43 1.84
CA GLU A 238 -8.25 -9.17 2.72
C GLU A 238 -8.15 -7.80 3.40
N THR A 239 -6.98 -7.49 3.97
CA THR A 239 -6.68 -6.19 4.59
C THR A 239 -6.84 -5.04 3.60
N PHE A 240 -6.30 -5.20 2.39
CA PHE A 240 -6.34 -4.16 1.36
C PHE A 240 -7.76 -3.89 0.86
N VAL A 241 -8.51 -4.94 0.55
CA VAL A 241 -9.88 -4.86 0.06
C VAL A 241 -10.82 -4.31 1.12
N LYS A 242 -10.65 -4.71 2.39
CA LYS A 242 -11.43 -4.16 3.50
C LYS A 242 -11.24 -2.65 3.64
N LYS A 243 -10.02 -2.16 3.47
CA LYS A 243 -9.72 -0.71 3.51
C LYS A 243 -10.37 0.02 2.34
N ILE A 244 -10.23 -0.50 1.11
CA ILE A 244 -10.86 0.10 -0.08
C ILE A 244 -12.38 0.18 0.08
N TYR A 245 -13.01 -0.93 0.51
CA TYR A 245 -14.45 -0.98 0.73
C TYR A 245 -14.91 0.04 1.77
N THR A 246 -14.26 0.08 2.94
CA THR A 246 -14.63 1.00 4.03
C THR A 246 -14.53 2.45 3.56
N ASP A 247 -13.43 2.84 2.91
CA ASP A 247 -13.24 4.21 2.45
C ASP A 247 -14.23 4.62 1.35
N LEU A 248 -14.68 3.68 0.51
CA LEU A 248 -15.72 3.93 -0.49
C LEU A 248 -17.11 4.10 0.16
N MET A 249 -17.43 3.28 1.17
CA MET A 249 -18.67 3.42 1.92
C MET A 249 -18.73 4.76 2.67
N ASP A 250 -17.61 5.22 3.23
CA ASP A 250 -17.51 6.49 3.96
C ASP A 250 -17.78 7.71 3.08
N VAL A 251 -17.54 7.62 1.76
CA VAL A 251 -17.86 8.68 0.80
C VAL A 251 -19.25 8.52 0.15
N GLY A 252 -20.03 7.53 0.60
CA GLY A 252 -21.43 7.34 0.19
C GLY A 252 -21.65 6.37 -0.97
N ALA A 253 -20.66 5.55 -1.33
CA ALA A 253 -20.86 4.47 -2.30
C ALA A 253 -21.87 3.45 -1.74
N ASP A 254 -22.76 2.95 -2.60
CA ASP A 254 -23.74 1.92 -2.24
C ASP A 254 -23.59 0.74 -3.20
N PRO A 255 -22.92 -0.36 -2.78
CA PRO A 255 -22.64 -1.48 -3.66
C PRO A 255 -23.91 -2.11 -4.24
N SER A 256 -25.06 -2.02 -3.55
CA SER A 256 -26.33 -2.61 -4.02
C SER A 256 -26.85 -1.99 -5.32
N LYS A 257 -26.38 -0.79 -5.68
CA LYS A 257 -26.71 -0.11 -6.94
C LYS A 257 -25.89 -0.63 -8.12
N SER A 258 -24.85 -1.44 -7.87
CA SER A 258 -24.06 -2.06 -8.92
C SER A 258 -24.67 -3.39 -9.35
N ASN A 259 -24.70 -3.66 -10.65
CA ASN A 259 -25.02 -4.99 -11.17
C ASN A 259 -23.99 -6.06 -10.74
N ILE A 260 -22.76 -5.69 -10.37
CA ILE A 260 -21.74 -6.61 -9.85
C ILE A 260 -22.17 -7.17 -8.48
N TYR A 261 -23.03 -6.47 -7.74
CA TYR A 261 -23.48 -6.91 -6.43
C TYR A 261 -24.23 -8.25 -6.46
N GLN A 262 -24.87 -8.58 -7.59
CA GLN A 262 -25.52 -9.88 -7.77
C GLN A 262 -24.50 -11.03 -7.65
N ILE A 263 -23.28 -10.85 -8.15
CA ILE A 263 -22.19 -11.83 -8.00
C ILE A 263 -21.90 -12.07 -6.51
N TYR A 264 -21.83 -11.00 -5.71
CA TYR A 264 -21.63 -11.12 -4.27
C TYR A 264 -22.80 -11.87 -3.58
N GLN A 265 -24.04 -11.60 -3.97
CA GLN A 265 -25.21 -12.31 -3.45
C GLN A 265 -25.16 -13.81 -3.79
N GLU A 266 -24.77 -14.16 -5.01
CA GLU A 266 -24.63 -15.55 -5.43
C GLU A 266 -23.50 -16.28 -4.68
N LEU A 267 -22.35 -15.62 -4.48
CA LEU A 267 -21.24 -16.19 -3.72
C LEU A 267 -21.62 -16.38 -2.24
N SER A 268 -22.23 -15.38 -1.61
CA SER A 268 -22.61 -15.43 -0.18
C SER A 268 -23.75 -16.41 0.13
N THR A 269 -24.63 -16.71 -0.82
CA THR A 269 -25.74 -17.64 -0.61
C THR A 269 -25.34 -19.11 -0.74
N LYS A 270 -24.24 -19.43 -1.44
CA LYS A 270 -23.78 -20.82 -1.62
C LYS A 270 -23.21 -21.39 -0.32
N SER A 271 -23.64 -22.60 0.02
CA SER A 271 -23.27 -23.31 1.27
C SER A 271 -21.77 -23.51 1.44
N VAL A 272 -21.00 -23.49 0.36
CA VAL A 272 -19.53 -23.56 0.36
C VAL A 272 -18.91 -22.34 1.05
N PHE A 273 -19.49 -21.14 0.89
CA PHE A 273 -19.06 -19.91 1.55
C PHE A 273 -19.64 -19.74 2.97
N ARG A 274 -20.67 -20.52 3.36
CA ARG A 274 -21.32 -20.43 4.68
C ARG A 274 -20.54 -21.12 5.81
N LYS A 275 -19.50 -21.90 5.51
CA LYS A 275 -18.71 -22.64 6.53
C LYS A 275 -17.69 -21.78 7.31
N LEU A 276 -17.67 -20.47 7.10
CA LEU A 276 -16.72 -19.53 7.69
C LEU A 276 -17.39 -18.44 8.57
N HIS A 277 -18.63 -18.68 9.00
CA HIS A 277 -19.28 -17.88 10.04
C HIS A 277 -19.20 -18.56 11.40
#